data_AF-A0A369KRX1-F1
#
_entry.id   AF-A0A369KRX1-F1
#
_cell.length_a   1.000
_cell.length_b   1.000
_cell.length_c   1.000
_cell.angle_alpha   90.00
_cell.angle_beta   90.00
_cell.angle_gamma   90.00
#
_symmetry.space_group_name_H-M   'P 1'
#
loop_
_entity.id
_entity.type
_entity.pdbx_description
1 polymer ?
#
loop_
_entity_poly.entity_id
_entity_poly.type
_entity_poly.pdbx_seq_one_letter_code
_entity_poly.pdbx_strand_id
1 'polypeptide(L)'
;MNVQETAEYCRRRGIYPEQLERWRHDCEQAASLSHDERQREADEAKQQRKRIKALEKELARKNEALAETAALLALRKKARAIWGDEDA
;
A
#
# COMPACT_ATOMS: atom_id res chain seq x y z
N MET A 1 10.73 -14.04 -37.70
CA MET A 1 12.05 -14.03 -38.36
C MET A 1 12.40 -15.48 -38.65
N ASN A 2 12.66 -15.80 -39.91
CA ASN A 2 13.09 -17.15 -40.30
C ASN A 2 14.53 -17.38 -39.78
N VAL A 3 14.88 -18.61 -39.39
CA VAL A 3 16.22 -19.04 -38.99
C VAL A 3 17.32 -18.53 -39.95
N GLN A 4 17.07 -18.50 -41.27
CA GLN A 4 18.02 -17.98 -42.25
C GLN A 4 18.25 -16.47 -42.12
N GLU A 5 17.18 -15.69 -41.92
CA GLU A 5 17.26 -14.24 -41.72
C GLU A 5 18.00 -13.90 -40.43
N THR A 6 17.74 -14.65 -39.35
CA THR A 6 18.43 -14.49 -38.07
C THR A 6 19.91 -14.81 -38.20
N ALA A 7 20.28 -15.90 -38.89
CA ALA A 7 21.67 -16.28 -39.11
C ALA A 7 22.43 -15.28 -39.99
N GLU A 8 21.80 -14.73 -41.02
CA GLU A 8 22.39 -13.65 -41.81
C GLU A 8 22.56 -12.37 -41.00
N TYR A 9 21.56 -11.98 -40.22
CA TYR A 9 21.62 -10.82 -39.35
C TYR A 9 22.74 -10.94 -38.32
N CYS A 10 22.83 -12.09 -37.65
CA CYS A 10 23.89 -12.44 -36.71
C CYS A 10 25.28 -12.30 -37.33
N ARG A 11 25.49 -12.86 -38.54
CA ARG A 11 26.76 -12.76 -39.26
C ARG A 11 27.13 -11.32 -39.64
N ARG A 12 26.18 -10.53 -40.12
CA ARG A 12 26.40 -9.11 -40.48
C ARG A 12 26.74 -8.24 -39.27
N ARG A 13 26.23 -8.60 -38.09
CA ARG A 13 26.37 -7.83 -36.84
C ARG A 13 27.49 -8.35 -35.92
N GLY A 14 28.09 -9.50 -36.22
CA GLY A 14 29.13 -10.12 -35.39
C GLY A 14 28.61 -10.68 -34.07
N ILE A 15 27.34 -11.10 -34.02
CA ILE A 15 26.69 -11.66 -32.82
C ILE A 15 26.25 -13.09 -33.09
N TYR A 16 26.19 -13.91 -32.05
CA TYR A 16 25.74 -15.30 -32.14
C TYR A 16 24.22 -15.41 -31.92
N PRO A 17 23.50 -16.27 -32.66
CA PRO A 17 22.07 -16.51 -32.46
C PRO A 17 21.71 -16.83 -31.01
N GLU A 18 22.58 -17.56 -30.31
CA GLU A 18 22.40 -17.93 -28.91
C GLU A 18 22.45 -16.72 -27.98
N GLN A 19 23.21 -15.67 -28.33
CA GLN A 19 23.24 -14.41 -27.57
C GLN A 19 21.92 -13.64 -27.72
N LEU A 20 21.32 -13.69 -28.92
CA LEU A 20 20.02 -13.07 -29.20
C LEU A 20 18.90 -13.75 -28.42
N GLU A 21 18.88 -15.09 -28.41
CA GLU A 21 17.91 -15.87 -27.63
C GLU A 21 18.10 -15.64 -26.13
N ARG A 22 19.35 -15.55 -25.67
CA ARG A 22 19.64 -15.23 -24.27
C ARG A 22 19.14 -13.84 -23.88
N TRP A 23 19.39 -12.82 -24.69
CA TRP A 23 18.87 -11.48 -24.43
C TRP A 23 17.34 -11.42 -24.45
N ARG A 24 16.70 -12.13 -25.39
CA ARG A 24 15.24 -12.25 -25.39
C ARG A 24 14.74 -12.84 -24.08
N HIS A 25 15.33 -13.95 -23.66
CA HIS A 25 14.96 -14.62 -22.41
C HIS A 25 15.17 -13.73 -21.19
N ASP A 26 16.31 -13.05 -21.09
CA ASP A 26 16.63 -12.14 -20.00
C ASP A 26 15.63 -10.96 -19.96
N CYS A 27 15.25 -10.41 -21.11
CA CYS A 27 14.24 -9.36 -21.20
C CYS A 27 12.84 -9.84 -20.81
N GLU A 28 12.43 -11.02 -21.26
CA GLU A 28 11.14 -11.62 -20.92
C GLU A 28 11.04 -11.92 -19.42
N GLN A 29 12.10 -12.47 -18.83
CA GLN A 29 12.16 -12.70 -17.38
C GLN A 29 12.10 -11.39 -16.58
N ALA A 30 12.89 -10.38 -16.96
CA ALA A 30 12.88 -9.08 -16.29
C ALA A 30 11.51 -8.40 -16.39
N ALA A 31 10.82 -8.52 -17.53
CA ALA A 31 9.47 -8.00 -17.71
C ALA A 31 8.44 -8.71 -16.82
N SER A 32 8.54 -10.05 -16.71
CA SER A 32 7.67 -10.85 -15.83
C SER A 32 7.87 -10.49 -14.36
N LEU A 33 9.12 -10.42 -13.90
CA LEU A 33 9.45 -10.01 -12.53
C LEU A 33 8.91 -8.62 -12.22
N SER A 34 9.11 -7.67 -13.14
CA SER A 34 8.60 -6.30 -12.99
C SER A 34 7.06 -6.25 -12.91
N HIS A 35 6.36 -7.15 -13.59
CA HIS A 35 4.90 -7.24 -13.53
C HIS A 35 4.44 -7.77 -12.16
N ASP A 36 5.05 -8.84 -11.67
CA ASP A 36 4.70 -9.45 -10.40
C ASP A 36 5.00 -8.52 -9.21
N GLU A 37 6.11 -7.79 -9.25
CA GLU A 37 6.45 -6.77 -8.25
C GLU A 37 5.41 -5.65 -8.20
N ARG A 38 5.01 -5.11 -9.36
CA ARG A 38 3.96 -4.07 -9.44
C ARG A 38 2.63 -4.58 -8.90
N GLN A 39 2.26 -5.83 -9.20
CA GLN A 39 1.02 -6.41 -8.70
C GLN A 39 1.05 -6.56 -7.18
N ARG A 40 2.16 -7.05 -6.62
CA ARG A 40 2.35 -7.16 -5.17
C ARG A 40 2.28 -5.80 -4.48
N GLU A 41 2.98 -4.80 -5.01
CA GLU A 41 2.97 -3.44 -4.46
C GLU A 41 1.55 -2.83 -4.48
N ALA A 42 0.81 -3.03 -5.56
CA ALA A 42 -0.58 -2.58 -5.65
C ALA A 42 -1.49 -3.27 -4.62
N ASP A 43 -1.34 -4.58 -4.42
CA ASP A 43 -2.11 -5.34 -3.43
C ASP A 43 -1.76 -4.93 -1.99
N GLU A 44 -0.47 -4.74 -1.69
CA GLU A 44 0.00 -4.22 -0.41
C GLU A 44 -0.55 -2.82 -0.14
N ALA A 45 -0.44 -1.89 -1.10
CA ALA A 45 -0.98 -0.55 -0.98
C ALA A 45 -2.50 -0.56 -0.73
N LYS A 46 -3.24 -1.46 -1.38
CA LYS A 46 -4.68 -1.64 -1.14
C LYS A 46 -4.97 -2.15 0.26
N GLN A 47 -4.20 -3.11 0.76
CA GLN A 47 -4.33 -3.61 2.13
C GLN A 47 -4.01 -2.53 3.16
N GLN A 48 -2.93 -1.77 2.97
CA GLN A 48 -2.55 -0.66 3.84
C GLN A 48 -3.63 0.43 3.87
N ARG A 49 -4.17 0.84 2.72
CA ARG A 49 -5.28 1.81 2.65
C ARG A 49 -6.52 1.33 3.40
N LYS A 50 -6.87 0.05 3.29
CA LYS A 50 -7.98 -0.54 4.07
C LYS A 50 -7.70 -0.48 5.57
N ARG A 51 -6.48 -0.81 5.98
CA ARG A 51 -6.07 -0.79 7.39
C ARG A 51 -6.11 0.62 7.96
N ILE A 52 -5.56 1.60 7.23
CA ILE A 52 -5.58 3.02 7.60
C ILE A 52 -7.03 3.48 7.81
N LYS A 53 -7.92 3.25 6.84
CA LYS A 53 -9.33 3.66 6.95
C LYS A 53 -10.05 3.02 8.14
N ALA A 54 -9.75 1.75 8.44
CA ALA A 54 -10.31 1.07 9.59
C ALA A 54 -9.82 1.68 10.91
N LEU A 55 -8.52 1.96 11.01
CA LEU A 55 -7.92 2.61 12.17
C LEU A 55 -8.43 4.03 12.38
N GLU A 56 -8.53 4.83 11.32
CA GLU A 56 -9.09 6.18 11.37
C GLU A 56 -10.52 6.18 11.90
N LYS A 57 -11.36 5.23 11.44
CA LYS A 57 -12.73 5.08 11.92
C LYS A 57 -12.79 4.70 13.40
N GLU A 58 -11.93 3.80 13.84
CA GLU A 58 -11.85 3.41 15.25
C GLU A 58 -11.39 4.58 16.12
N LEU A 59 -10.38 5.32 15.66
CA LEU A 59 -9.85 6.50 16.32
C LEU A 59 -10.92 7.60 16.44
N ALA A 60 -11.70 7.84 15.39
CA ALA A 60 -12.80 8.80 15.42
C ALA A 60 -13.85 8.44 16.49
N ARG A 61 -14.28 7.18 16.54
CA ARG A 61 -15.24 6.69 17.55
C ARG A 61 -14.71 6.83 18.98
N LYS A 62 -13.43 6.50 19.19
CA LYS A 62 -12.78 6.64 20.51
C LYS A 62 -12.68 8.10 20.92
N ASN A 63 -12.35 9.00 19.99
CA ASN A 63 -12.28 10.43 20.26
C ASN A 63 -13.66 11.03 20.56
N GLU A 64 -14.71 10.59 19.89
CA GLU A 64 -16.09 11.01 20.16
C GLU A 64 -16.51 10.61 21.59
N ALA A 65 -16.34 9.33 21.96
CA ALA A 65 -16.60 8.87 23.32
C ALA A 65 -15.74 9.59 24.37
N LEU A 66 -14.47 9.87 24.05
CA LEU A 66 -13.59 10.64 24.92
C LEU A 66 -14.07 12.09 25.09
N ALA A 67 -14.55 12.72 24.02
CA ALA A 67 -15.09 14.07 24.07
C ALA A 67 -16.39 14.13 24.90
N GLU A 68 -17.28 13.14 24.74
CA GLU A 68 -18.50 13.04 25.55
C GLU A 68 -18.18 12.89 27.04
N THR A 69 -17.26 11.99 27.39
CA THR A 69 -16.85 11.80 28.80
C THR A 69 -16.19 13.06 29.38
N ALA A 70 -15.36 13.75 28.60
CA ALA A 70 -14.78 15.04 29.00
C ALA A 70 -15.85 16.11 29.21
N ALA A 71 -16.86 16.18 28.34
CA ALA A 71 -17.99 17.11 28.47
C ALA A 71 -18.82 16.81 29.73
N LEU A 72 -19.14 15.54 29.99
CA LEU A 72 -19.85 15.13 31.21
C LEU A 72 -19.05 15.48 32.47
N LEU A 73 -17.74 15.23 32.47
CA LEU A 73 -16.87 15.60 33.59
C LEU A 73 -16.84 17.12 33.82
N ALA A 74 -16.78 17.91 32.74
CA ALA A 74 -16.83 19.36 32.82
C ALA A 74 -18.16 19.86 33.38
N LEU A 75 -19.29 19.30 32.94
CA LEU A 75 -20.62 19.62 33.46
C LEU A 75 -20.73 19.27 34.95
N ARG A 76 -20.26 18.09 35.37
CA ARG A 76 -20.25 17.70 36.79
C ARG A 76 -19.44 18.67 37.65
N LYS A 77 -18.25 19.07 37.17
CA LYS A 77 -17.43 20.08 37.87
C LYS A 77 -18.14 21.42 38.01
N LYS A 78 -18.80 21.89 36.94
CA LYS A 78 -19.57 23.13 36.96
C LYS A 78 -20.76 23.06 37.92
N ALA A 79 -21.50 21.94 37.91
CA ALA A 79 -22.62 21.73 38.82
C ALA A 79 -22.17 21.78 40.29
N ARG A 80 -21.11 21.04 40.65
CA ARG A 80 -20.52 21.08 42.00
C ARG A 80 -20.08 22.48 42.42
N ALA A 81 -19.55 23.28 41.49
CA ALA A 81 -19.15 24.66 41.79
C ALA A 81 -20.33 25.60 42.08
N ILE A 82 -21.51 25.35 41.48
CA ILE A 82 -22.70 26.17 41.65
C ILE A 82 -23.50 25.71 42.88
N TRP A 83 -23.73 24.40 43.02
CA TRP A 83 -24.63 23.83 44.02
C TRP A 83 -23.92 23.21 45.23
N GLY A 84 -22.59 23.09 45.23
CA GLY A 84 -21.85 22.34 46.26
C GLY A 84 -21.91 20.83 46.01
N ASP A 85 -21.36 20.02 46.91
CA ASP A 85 -21.59 18.57 46.88
C ASP A 85 -22.97 18.26 47.47
N GLU A 86 -23.83 17.57 46.70
CA GLU A 86 -25.08 17.00 47.25
C GLU A 86 -24.82 15.76 48.12
N ASP A 87 -23.57 15.28 48.19
CA ASP A 87 -23.13 14.19 49.06
C ASP A 87 -22.19 14.73 50.16
N ALA A 88 -22.79 15.18 51.26
CA ALA A 88 -22.17 15.16 52.59
C ALA A 88 -22.99 14.22 53.48
#